data_AF-A0AA35RL82-F1
#
_entry.id   AF-A0AA35RL82-F1
#
_cell.length_a   1.000
_cell.length_b   1.000
_cell.length_c   1.000
_cell.angle_alpha   90.00
_cell.angle_beta   90.00
_cell.angle_gamma   90.00
#
_symmetry.space_group_name_H-M   'P 1'
#
loop_
_entity.id
_entity.type
_entity.pdbx_description
1 polymer ?
#
loop_
_entity_poly.entity_id
_entity_poly.type
_entity_poly.pdbx_seq_one_letter_code
_entity_poly.pdbx_strand_id
1 'polypeptide(L)'
;MRLHDAQLLVRKFCIIAKFSTDNLLFNLSTPIPEILSHDFIEMHAQVLGSIQAFTHWLSELYLVSQRTSSQYTDTVMWFASAIVDSAHPLIARDIPEKVVLSACQLLLSLATTVRLKFALSLPGVKELTKKAKDGELGDIPHRAQCMVYRALTNMLVLAWPETSDSQQQWEWRTAELTQVVAGATKVFTELCGTSGWSQEEWLVQQAKSPVRHCLSLLQDLVSSLSAERPKSKQMLFAALSPSLDFIVSLFSTYLHHSEVLAPLMGFFHALFHSMRAQVGSALTEKTIHTFMALLTREHLQEALAEEASLASQVVEKFLSILKLLVSEGTSGNRDLLSSAIQFSLRQIYPIISEKAAPDVKSVLFDLLFQLLLNNWRFFFPHSVLSHMEGEAVDLSLVHREDFFAIMEAFGHSFLQKDIALFKQNLSALETLNKKHKLYSKVQFRDHMLHPLLRVLLEALVSKSHSLLQEEICLGVHSMAAVHFPSYHQQFILQYLSSVEGLSDTHRSLLAQQYKMVEDLPSFVLNLQQFVNDLRCYIILSRSVPGGSVSLT
;
A
#
# COMPACT_ATOMS: atom_id res chain seq x y z
N MET A 1 16.72 29.88 19.32
CA MET A 1 16.59 31.31 18.93
C MET A 1 15.68 31.99 19.94
N ARG A 2 16.02 33.18 20.47
CA ARG A 2 15.13 33.90 21.40
C ARG A 2 13.85 34.27 20.64
N LEU A 3 12.68 34.20 21.30
CA LEU A 3 11.36 34.39 20.66
C LEU A 3 11.27 35.70 19.84
N HIS A 4 11.93 36.76 20.33
CA HIS A 4 11.98 38.08 19.69
C HIS A 4 12.81 38.10 18.39
N ASP A 5 13.97 37.44 18.38
CA ASP A 5 14.84 37.37 17.19
C ASP A 5 14.15 36.59 16.06
N ALA A 6 13.43 35.52 16.43
CA ALA A 6 12.60 34.74 15.53
C ALA A 6 11.49 35.58 14.91
N GLN A 7 10.78 36.35 15.73
CA GLN A 7 9.69 37.21 15.30
C GLN A 7 10.16 38.25 14.29
N LEU A 8 11.29 38.91 14.53
CA LEU A 8 11.84 39.91 13.61
C LEU A 8 12.24 39.30 12.27
N LEU A 9 12.88 38.12 12.30
CA LEU A 9 13.30 37.41 11.09
C LEU A 9 12.09 36.99 10.24
N VAL A 10 11.10 36.33 10.83
CA VAL A 10 9.89 35.89 10.12
C VAL A 10 9.12 37.09 9.58
N ARG A 11 9.07 38.20 10.33
CA ARG A 11 8.45 39.45 9.87
C ARG A 11 9.11 39.99 8.61
N LYS A 12 10.44 39.97 8.53
CA LYS A 12 11.18 40.37 7.32
C LYS A 12 10.84 39.48 6.14
N PHE A 13 10.79 38.16 6.33
CA PHE A 13 10.39 37.25 5.26
C PHE A 13 8.96 37.52 4.76
N CYS A 14 7.99 37.73 5.66
CA CYS A 14 6.63 38.07 5.24
C CYS A 14 6.56 39.38 4.44
N ILE A 15 7.35 40.39 4.81
CA ILE A 15 7.42 41.66 4.07
C ILE A 15 8.02 41.44 2.68
N ILE A 16 9.12 40.68 2.58
CA ILE A 16 9.77 40.37 1.29
C ILE A 16 8.82 39.54 0.40
N ALA A 17 8.11 38.57 0.98
CA ALA A 17 7.15 37.74 0.25
C ALA A 17 6.01 38.60 -0.30
N LYS A 18 5.38 39.43 0.55
CA LYS A 18 4.30 40.32 0.15
C LYS A 18 4.76 41.30 -0.93
N PHE A 19 5.93 41.91 -0.78
CA PHE A 19 6.50 42.78 -1.79
C PHE A 19 6.72 42.04 -3.13
N SER A 20 7.22 40.82 -3.09
CA SER A 20 7.45 40.00 -4.30
C SER A 20 6.13 39.62 -4.99
N THR A 21 5.11 39.31 -4.20
CA THR A 21 3.75 39.00 -4.66
C THR A 21 3.06 40.21 -5.28
N ASP A 22 3.07 41.36 -4.59
CA ASP A 22 2.39 42.58 -5.04
C ASP A 22 2.99 43.14 -6.34
N ASN A 23 4.30 42.94 -6.56
CA ASN A 23 5.01 43.46 -7.73
C ASN A 23 5.23 42.41 -8.84
N LEU A 24 4.86 41.15 -8.61
CA LEU A 24 5.09 40.02 -9.54
C LEU A 24 6.50 40.07 -10.15
N LEU A 25 7.54 40.06 -9.31
CA LEU A 25 8.93 40.35 -9.73
C LEU A 25 9.45 39.47 -10.88
N PHE A 26 8.89 38.26 -11.03
CA PHE A 26 9.18 37.36 -12.15
C PHE A 26 8.64 37.82 -13.52
N ASN A 27 7.75 38.82 -13.55
CA ASN A 27 7.20 39.44 -14.77
C ASN A 27 7.92 40.75 -15.16
N LEU A 28 9.02 41.11 -14.50
CA LEU A 28 9.75 42.33 -14.80
C LEU A 28 10.33 42.29 -16.23
N SER A 29 9.95 43.29 -17.04
CA SER A 29 10.52 43.50 -18.37
C SER A 29 11.96 44.00 -18.25
N THR A 30 12.92 43.08 -18.35
CA THR A 30 14.35 43.41 -18.36
C THR A 30 14.92 43.27 -19.78
N PRO A 31 16.00 43.99 -20.13
CA PRO A 31 16.61 43.90 -21.46
C PRO A 31 17.19 42.50 -21.78
N ILE A 32 17.33 41.62 -20.78
CA ILE A 32 17.65 40.20 -20.95
C ILE A 32 16.62 39.37 -20.13
N PRO A 33 15.41 39.14 -20.68
CA PRO A 33 14.26 38.60 -19.93
C PRO A 33 14.49 37.21 -19.34
N GLU A 34 15.28 36.37 -20.01
CA GLU A 34 15.40 34.95 -19.67
C GLU A 34 16.32 34.67 -18.47
N ILE A 35 17.28 35.55 -18.18
CA ILE A 35 18.26 35.29 -17.11
C ILE A 35 17.68 35.64 -15.74
N LEU A 36 17.12 36.84 -15.58
CA LEU A 36 16.65 37.33 -14.28
C LEU A 36 15.27 36.76 -13.88
N SER A 37 14.44 36.37 -14.85
CA SER A 37 13.11 35.80 -14.55
C SER A 37 13.23 34.50 -13.76
N HIS A 38 14.16 33.61 -14.14
CA HIS A 38 14.43 32.37 -13.40
C HIS A 38 14.91 32.65 -11.97
N ASP A 39 15.83 33.60 -11.78
CA ASP A 39 16.33 33.97 -10.45
C ASP A 39 15.24 34.58 -9.56
N PHE A 40 14.33 35.38 -10.13
CA PHE A 40 13.18 35.91 -9.39
C PHE A 40 12.15 34.84 -9.03
N ILE A 41 11.91 33.86 -9.94
CA ILE A 41 11.08 32.69 -9.65
C ILE A 41 11.67 31.90 -8.48
N GLU A 42 12.98 31.62 -8.52
CA GLU A 42 13.68 30.92 -7.44
C GLU A 42 13.60 31.68 -6.14
N MET A 43 13.97 32.97 -6.16
CA MET A 43 13.97 33.83 -4.99
C MET A 43 12.59 33.86 -4.33
N HIS A 44 11.52 34.07 -5.11
CA HIS A 44 10.16 34.12 -4.57
C HIS A 44 9.75 32.78 -3.96
N ALA A 45 10.02 31.67 -4.66
CA ALA A 45 9.74 30.33 -4.17
C ALA A 45 10.51 30.03 -2.86
N GLN A 46 11.78 30.45 -2.76
CA GLN A 46 12.62 30.26 -1.58
C GLN A 46 12.19 31.14 -0.40
N VAL A 47 11.74 32.37 -0.65
CA VAL A 47 11.19 33.24 0.41
C VAL A 47 9.92 32.61 1.00
N LEU A 48 9.01 32.12 0.15
CA LEU A 48 7.81 31.40 0.62
C LEU A 48 8.18 30.12 1.39
N GLY A 49 9.14 29.34 0.88
CA GLY A 49 9.67 28.15 1.56
C GLY A 49 10.35 28.48 2.90
N SER A 50 11.01 29.63 3.00
CA SER A 50 11.62 30.10 4.24
C SER A 50 10.56 30.40 5.30
N ILE A 51 9.47 31.08 4.92
CA ILE A 51 8.32 31.30 5.82
C ILE A 51 7.72 29.96 6.25
N GLN A 52 7.59 29.01 5.33
CA GLN A 52 7.05 27.68 5.61
C GLN A 52 7.85 26.95 6.69
N ALA A 53 9.19 27.04 6.66
CA ALA A 53 10.06 26.43 7.66
C ALA A 53 9.80 26.97 9.09
N PHE A 54 9.29 28.21 9.21
CA PHE A 54 8.94 28.82 10.49
C PHE A 54 7.50 28.55 10.95
N THR A 55 6.72 27.71 10.25
CA THR A 55 5.34 27.39 10.67
C THR A 55 5.26 26.66 12.01
N HIS A 56 6.27 25.84 12.37
CA HIS A 56 6.37 25.25 13.71
C HIS A 56 6.53 26.30 14.81
N TRP A 57 7.37 27.31 14.56
CA TRP A 57 7.53 28.44 15.47
C TRP A 57 6.22 29.23 15.61
N LEU A 58 5.50 29.46 14.50
CA LEU A 58 4.20 30.13 14.53
C LEU A 58 3.14 29.31 15.29
N SER A 59 3.19 27.97 15.20
CA SER A 59 2.32 27.07 15.97
C SER A 59 2.56 27.22 17.48
N GLU A 60 3.83 27.20 17.92
CA GLU A 60 4.18 27.46 19.32
C GLU A 60 3.75 28.85 19.79
N LEU A 61 3.96 29.88 18.96
CA LEU A 61 3.51 31.24 19.25
C LEU A 61 1.97 31.30 19.40
N TYR A 62 1.24 30.57 18.56
CA TYR A 62 -0.21 30.48 18.65
C TYR A 62 -0.67 29.81 19.96
N LEU A 63 -0.04 28.69 20.36
CA LEU A 63 -0.32 28.04 21.63
C LEU A 63 -0.07 28.97 22.82
N VAL A 64 1.00 29.76 22.78
CA VAL A 64 1.28 30.77 23.81
C VAL A 64 0.21 31.86 23.82
N SER A 65 -0.24 32.32 22.64
CA SER A 65 -1.30 33.35 22.54
C SER A 65 -2.65 32.88 23.10
N GLN A 66 -2.93 31.59 23.07
CA GLN A 66 -4.16 31.04 23.66
C GLN A 66 -4.09 30.99 25.20
N ARG A 67 -2.89 30.91 25.77
CA ARG A 67 -2.66 30.80 27.22
C ARG A 67 -2.40 32.15 27.91
N THR A 68 -2.04 33.19 27.16
CA THR A 68 -1.54 34.48 27.70
C THR A 68 -2.15 35.68 26.95
N SER A 69 -2.10 36.86 27.57
CA SER A 69 -2.50 38.21 27.10
C SER A 69 -2.73 38.47 25.60
N SER A 70 -3.63 39.43 25.32
CA SER A 70 -4.08 39.88 23.99
C SER A 70 -2.98 40.25 22.98
N GLN A 71 -1.81 40.73 23.43
CA GLN A 71 -0.73 41.20 22.56
C GLN A 71 -0.18 40.11 21.60
N TYR A 72 -0.11 38.86 22.06
CA TYR A 72 0.35 37.75 21.22
C TYR A 72 -0.72 37.33 20.20
N THR A 73 -2.00 37.50 20.53
CA THR A 73 -3.11 37.22 19.62
C THR A 73 -3.08 38.12 18.40
N ASP A 74 -2.87 39.42 18.59
CA ASP A 74 -2.73 40.39 17.49
C ASP A 74 -1.51 40.08 16.62
N THR A 75 -0.41 39.66 17.24
CA THR A 75 0.82 39.26 16.55
C THR A 75 0.61 38.04 15.67
N VAL A 76 -0.03 36.98 16.19
CA VAL A 76 -0.35 35.76 15.42
C VAL A 76 -1.31 36.07 14.29
N MET A 77 -2.33 36.90 14.54
CA MET A 77 -3.26 37.34 13.51
C MET A 77 -2.55 38.10 12.40
N TRP A 78 -1.61 38.99 12.73
CA TRP A 78 -0.80 39.70 11.75
C TRP A 78 0.03 38.75 10.90
N PHE A 79 0.74 37.79 11.51
CA PHE A 79 1.52 36.80 10.76
C PHE A 79 0.63 35.95 9.86
N ALA A 80 -0.49 35.44 10.37
CA ALA A 80 -1.42 34.64 9.60
C ALA A 80 -1.95 35.40 8.37
N SER A 81 -2.39 36.65 8.57
CA SER A 81 -2.83 37.52 7.47
C SER A 81 -1.70 37.80 6.48
N ALA A 82 -0.50 38.16 6.94
CA ALA A 82 0.63 38.45 6.06
C ALA A 82 1.05 37.23 5.22
N ILE A 83 1.01 36.03 5.80
CA ILE A 83 1.29 34.78 5.10
C ILE A 83 0.24 34.51 4.03
N VAL A 84 -1.05 34.60 4.39
CA VAL A 84 -2.16 34.38 3.44
C VAL A 84 -2.14 35.42 2.34
N ASP A 85 -1.95 36.70 2.65
CA ASP A 85 -1.85 37.78 1.67
C ASP A 85 -0.67 37.60 0.71
N SER A 86 0.42 36.97 1.17
CA SER A 86 1.58 36.70 0.31
C SER A 86 1.35 35.49 -0.60
N ALA A 87 0.59 34.49 -0.14
CA ALA A 87 0.39 33.24 -0.85
C ALA A 87 -0.84 33.22 -1.77
N HIS A 88 -1.98 33.74 -1.30
CA HIS A 88 -3.27 33.68 -2.00
C HIS A 88 -3.23 34.25 -3.43
N PRO A 89 -2.68 35.46 -3.68
CA PRO A 89 -2.67 36.04 -5.02
C PRO A 89 -1.84 35.23 -6.04
N LEU A 90 -0.92 34.40 -5.56
CA LEU A 90 -0.08 33.53 -6.38
C LEU A 90 -0.79 32.25 -6.80
N ILE A 91 -1.95 31.95 -6.21
CA ILE A 91 -2.78 30.80 -6.58
C ILE A 91 -3.76 31.24 -7.65
N ALA A 92 -3.18 31.56 -8.81
CA ALA A 92 -3.88 32.09 -9.96
C ALA A 92 -3.26 31.53 -11.25
N ARG A 93 -3.98 31.74 -12.35
CA ARG A 93 -3.50 31.43 -13.69
C ARG A 93 -2.27 32.28 -14.03
N ASP A 94 -1.42 31.78 -14.92
CA ASP A 94 -0.25 32.50 -15.47
C ASP A 94 0.85 32.85 -14.45
N ILE A 95 0.81 32.23 -13.27
CA ILE A 95 1.89 32.28 -12.27
C ILE A 95 2.83 31.07 -12.50
N PRO A 96 4.16 31.25 -12.45
CA PRO A 96 5.12 30.16 -12.60
C PRO A 96 4.85 29.00 -11.62
N GLU A 97 4.78 27.77 -12.14
CA GLU A 97 4.34 26.59 -11.37
C GLU A 97 5.10 26.43 -10.05
N LYS A 98 6.41 26.67 -10.05
CA LYS A 98 7.25 26.60 -8.84
C LYS A 98 6.78 27.56 -7.74
N VAL A 99 6.39 28.78 -8.10
CA VAL A 99 5.88 29.80 -7.17
C VAL A 99 4.50 29.41 -6.65
N VAL A 100 3.61 28.95 -7.55
CA VAL A 100 2.26 28.47 -7.17
C VAL A 100 2.36 27.31 -6.16
N LEU A 101 3.23 26.33 -6.43
CA LEU A 101 3.42 25.18 -5.55
C LEU A 101 4.00 25.58 -4.19
N SER A 102 4.96 26.51 -4.14
CA SER A 102 5.48 27.05 -2.88
C SER A 102 4.40 27.80 -2.09
N ALA A 103 3.56 28.59 -2.74
CA ALA A 103 2.44 29.28 -2.10
C ALA A 103 1.41 28.29 -1.54
N CYS A 104 1.04 27.26 -2.31
CA CYS A 104 0.15 26.19 -1.86
C CYS A 104 0.73 25.41 -0.69
N GLN A 105 2.04 25.13 -0.70
CA GLN A 105 2.72 24.41 0.38
C GLN A 105 2.73 25.22 1.68
N LEU A 106 2.91 26.54 1.58
CA LEU A 106 2.84 27.45 2.71
C LEU A 106 1.44 27.48 3.33
N LEU A 107 0.38 27.59 2.51
CA LEU A 107 -1.01 27.48 2.98
C LEU A 107 -1.31 26.12 3.60
N LEU A 108 -0.84 25.03 2.99
CA LEU A 108 -1.00 23.68 3.54
C LEU A 108 -0.32 23.55 4.90
N SER A 109 0.87 24.13 5.07
CA SER A 109 1.60 24.10 6.35
C SER A 109 0.89 24.91 7.43
N LEU A 110 0.23 26.03 7.08
CA LEU A 110 -0.68 26.72 8.02
C LEU A 110 -1.84 25.81 8.46
N ALA A 111 -2.43 25.08 7.52
CA ALA A 111 -3.57 24.19 7.78
C ALA A 111 -3.19 22.99 8.66
N THR A 112 -2.04 22.36 8.41
CA THR A 112 -1.65 21.10 9.09
C THR A 112 -0.86 21.32 10.37
N THR A 113 0.00 22.35 10.43
CA THR A 113 0.94 22.57 11.54
C THR A 113 0.41 23.59 12.55
N VAL A 114 -0.13 24.72 12.09
CA VAL A 114 -0.55 25.82 12.97
C VAL A 114 -2.00 25.67 13.43
N ARG A 115 -2.90 25.23 12.53
CA ARG A 115 -4.30 24.89 12.83
C ARG A 115 -5.07 26.04 13.51
N LEU A 116 -4.97 27.24 12.92
CA LEU A 116 -5.60 28.46 13.46
C LEU A 116 -7.12 28.38 13.44
N LYS A 117 -7.77 28.65 14.59
CA LYS A 117 -9.23 28.69 14.72
C LYS A 117 -9.91 29.67 13.76
N PHE A 118 -9.26 30.78 13.44
CA PHE A 118 -9.78 31.83 12.57
C PHE A 118 -9.24 31.75 11.13
N ALA A 119 -8.57 30.66 10.72
CA ALA A 119 -7.96 30.54 9.39
C ALA A 119 -8.97 30.80 8.25
N LEU A 120 -10.14 30.17 8.33
CA LEU A 120 -11.24 30.32 7.36
C LEU A 120 -11.86 31.72 7.37
N SER A 121 -11.58 32.52 8.40
CA SER A 121 -12.04 33.91 8.47
C SER A 121 -11.16 34.88 7.69
N LEU A 122 -9.94 34.48 7.32
CA LEU A 122 -8.98 35.31 6.59
C LEU A 122 -9.48 35.56 5.15
N PRO A 123 -9.41 36.80 4.63
CA PRO A 123 -10.00 37.16 3.33
C PRO A 123 -9.54 36.26 2.17
N GLY A 124 -8.23 36.03 2.03
CA GLY A 124 -7.70 35.16 0.97
C GLY A 124 -8.17 33.71 1.08
N VAL A 125 -8.24 33.18 2.31
CA VAL A 125 -8.77 31.82 2.54
C VAL A 125 -10.26 31.74 2.22
N LYS A 126 -11.06 32.77 2.56
CA LYS A 126 -12.47 32.83 2.18
C LYS A 126 -12.67 32.82 0.67
N GLU A 127 -11.86 33.58 -0.06
CA GLU A 127 -11.94 33.63 -1.53
C GLU A 127 -11.56 32.27 -2.14
N LEU A 128 -10.47 31.64 -1.67
CA LEU A 128 -10.09 30.29 -2.11
C LEU A 128 -11.16 29.26 -1.78
N THR A 129 -11.75 29.35 -0.58
CA THR A 129 -12.84 28.45 -0.17
C THR A 129 -14.04 28.62 -1.09
N LYS A 130 -14.38 29.85 -1.46
CA LYS A 130 -15.45 30.12 -2.43
C LYS A 130 -15.13 29.50 -3.79
N LYS A 131 -13.96 29.78 -4.37
CA LYS A 131 -13.52 29.18 -5.65
C LYS A 131 -13.53 27.64 -5.60
N ALA A 132 -13.12 27.06 -4.49
CA ALA A 132 -13.12 25.61 -4.29
C ALA A 132 -14.54 25.01 -4.25
N LYS A 133 -15.50 25.70 -3.61
CA LYS A 133 -16.92 25.32 -3.58
C LYS A 133 -17.57 25.43 -4.97
N ASP A 134 -17.22 26.48 -5.71
CA ASP A 134 -17.78 26.74 -7.05
C ASP A 134 -17.15 25.83 -8.14
N GLY A 135 -16.05 25.14 -7.81
CA GLY A 135 -15.30 24.27 -8.72
C GLY A 135 -14.41 25.04 -9.71
N GLU A 136 -14.02 26.27 -9.37
CA GLU A 136 -13.32 27.23 -10.24
C GLU A 136 -11.79 27.18 -10.10
N LEU A 137 -11.24 26.10 -9.53
CA LEU A 137 -9.79 25.91 -9.41
C LEU A 137 -9.17 25.22 -10.64
N GLY A 138 -9.94 25.00 -11.71
CA GLY A 138 -9.48 24.34 -12.94
C GLY A 138 -8.32 25.05 -13.66
N ASP A 139 -8.16 26.36 -13.45
CA ASP A 139 -7.19 27.20 -14.16
C ASP A 139 -5.75 27.11 -13.63
N ILE A 140 -5.54 26.48 -12.46
CA ILE A 140 -4.20 26.28 -11.87
C ILE A 140 -3.71 24.84 -12.10
N PRO A 141 -2.40 24.57 -12.02
CA PRO A 141 -1.86 23.21 -12.19
C PRO A 141 -2.52 22.20 -11.25
N HIS A 142 -2.80 20.98 -11.73
CA HIS A 142 -3.49 19.95 -10.94
C HIS A 142 -2.84 19.70 -9.57
N ARG A 143 -1.51 19.66 -9.49
CA ARG A 143 -0.81 19.47 -8.22
C ARG A 143 -1.11 20.61 -7.23
N ALA A 144 -1.20 21.84 -7.72
CA ALA A 144 -1.62 22.98 -6.91
C ALA A 144 -3.09 22.84 -6.47
N GLN A 145 -3.99 22.39 -7.34
CA GLN A 145 -5.39 22.10 -6.98
C GLN A 145 -5.47 21.10 -5.81
N CYS A 146 -4.76 19.97 -5.90
CA CYS A 146 -4.70 18.98 -4.82
C CYS A 146 -4.26 19.62 -3.49
N MET A 147 -3.21 20.44 -3.52
CA MET A 147 -2.68 21.08 -2.33
C MET A 147 -3.64 22.12 -1.74
N VAL A 148 -4.35 22.89 -2.58
CA VAL A 148 -5.37 23.85 -2.13
C VAL A 148 -6.54 23.12 -1.49
N TYR A 149 -7.14 22.14 -2.17
CA TYR A 149 -8.23 21.35 -1.60
C TYR A 149 -7.79 20.66 -0.31
N ARG A 150 -6.59 20.07 -0.26
CA ARG A 150 -6.04 19.46 0.95
C ARG A 150 -5.85 20.47 2.07
N ALA A 151 -5.36 21.67 1.79
CA ALA A 151 -5.23 22.73 2.79
C ALA A 151 -6.59 23.13 3.36
N LEU A 152 -7.58 23.39 2.49
CA LEU A 152 -8.94 23.76 2.90
C LEU A 152 -9.64 22.65 3.68
N THR A 153 -9.57 21.40 3.20
CA THR A 153 -10.09 20.22 3.91
C THR A 153 -9.42 20.07 5.27
N ASN A 154 -8.09 20.23 5.38
CA ASN A 154 -7.38 20.15 6.66
C ASN A 154 -7.77 21.26 7.64
N MET A 155 -8.00 22.49 7.15
CA MET A 155 -8.55 23.57 7.97
C MET A 155 -9.96 23.26 8.50
N LEU A 156 -10.70 22.35 7.85
CA LEU A 156 -12.07 21.95 8.22
C LEU A 156 -12.15 20.66 9.05
N VAL A 157 -11.24 19.71 8.88
CA VAL A 157 -11.32 18.39 9.56
C VAL A 157 -10.38 18.25 10.75
N LEU A 158 -9.27 18.99 10.80
CA LEU A 158 -8.28 18.85 11.88
C LEU A 158 -8.74 19.60 13.13
N ALA A 159 -8.66 18.96 14.30
CA ALA A 159 -9.01 19.63 15.56
C ALA A 159 -8.11 20.83 15.82
N TRP A 160 -8.70 21.95 16.23
CA TRP A 160 -7.97 23.11 16.73
C TRP A 160 -7.25 22.75 18.04
N PRO A 161 -6.01 23.21 18.22
CA PRO A 161 -5.26 22.94 19.44
C PRO A 161 -5.89 23.61 20.66
N GLU A 162 -5.72 22.99 21.84
CA GLU A 162 -6.16 23.47 23.16
C GLU A 162 -7.65 23.91 23.20
N THR A 163 -8.48 23.39 22.30
CA THR A 163 -9.90 23.71 22.20
C THR A 163 -10.72 22.47 22.54
N SER A 164 -11.67 22.60 23.48
CA SER A 164 -12.55 21.49 23.87
C SER A 164 -13.45 21.05 22.72
N ASP A 165 -13.89 19.79 22.74
CA ASP A 165 -14.66 19.20 21.62
C ASP A 165 -15.94 19.97 21.29
N SER A 166 -16.63 20.51 22.31
CA SER A 166 -17.84 21.35 22.13
C SER A 166 -17.55 22.69 21.43
N GLN A 167 -16.32 23.19 21.51
CA GLN A 167 -15.92 24.46 20.92
C GLN A 167 -15.26 24.32 19.55
N GLN A 168 -15.09 23.09 19.04
CA GLN A 168 -14.50 22.81 17.72
C GLN A 168 -15.42 23.17 16.55
N GLN A 169 -16.69 23.49 16.82
CA GLN A 169 -17.68 23.88 15.81
C GLN A 169 -17.86 22.83 14.69
N TRP A 170 -17.88 21.55 15.07
CA TRP A 170 -17.90 20.43 14.12
C TRP A 170 -19.04 20.49 13.11
N GLU A 171 -20.24 20.93 13.52
CA GLU A 171 -21.42 21.01 12.64
C GLU A 171 -21.21 21.99 11.48
N TRP A 172 -20.81 23.23 11.80
CA TRP A 172 -20.51 24.24 10.79
C TRP A 172 -19.36 23.81 9.87
N ARG A 173 -18.28 23.27 10.45
CA ARG A 173 -17.12 22.78 9.67
C ARG A 173 -17.50 21.61 8.75
N THR A 174 -18.43 20.75 9.17
CA THR A 174 -18.94 19.65 8.33
C THR A 174 -19.76 20.20 7.16
N ALA A 175 -20.65 21.18 7.40
CA ALA A 175 -21.44 21.80 6.34
C ALA A 175 -20.55 22.49 5.28
N GLU A 176 -19.54 23.22 5.73
CA GLU A 176 -18.54 23.86 4.85
C GLU A 176 -17.73 22.83 4.06
N LEU A 177 -17.30 21.75 4.72
CA LEU A 177 -16.57 20.66 4.08
C LEU A 177 -17.39 19.99 2.98
N THR A 178 -18.68 19.73 3.23
CA THR A 178 -19.57 19.13 2.23
C THR A 178 -19.64 19.99 0.97
N GLN A 179 -19.70 21.32 1.11
CA GLN A 179 -19.72 22.22 -0.06
C GLN A 179 -18.36 22.24 -0.79
N VAL A 180 -17.25 22.23 -0.06
CA VAL A 180 -15.90 22.18 -0.67
C VAL A 180 -15.70 20.87 -1.43
N VAL A 181 -16.11 19.73 -0.86
CA VAL A 181 -16.03 18.43 -1.52
C VAL A 181 -16.99 18.35 -2.71
N ALA A 182 -18.18 18.93 -2.61
CA ALA A 182 -19.11 19.01 -3.75
C ALA A 182 -18.52 19.79 -4.94
N GLY A 183 -17.79 20.88 -4.66
CA GLY A 183 -17.03 21.60 -5.69
C GLY A 183 -15.90 20.76 -6.29
N ALA A 184 -15.20 19.96 -5.48
CA ALA A 184 -14.17 19.03 -5.95
C ALA A 184 -14.75 17.90 -6.83
N THR A 185 -15.96 17.42 -6.53
CA THR A 185 -16.65 16.35 -7.26
C THR A 185 -17.66 16.85 -8.31
N LYS A 186 -17.62 18.14 -8.65
CA LYS A 186 -18.53 18.77 -9.60
C LYS A 186 -18.62 18.04 -10.94
N VAL A 187 -17.48 17.59 -11.46
CA VAL A 187 -17.39 16.77 -12.69
C VAL A 187 -18.27 15.51 -12.61
N PHE A 188 -18.31 14.84 -11.46
CA PHE A 188 -19.15 13.65 -11.27
C PHE A 188 -20.63 14.01 -11.26
N THR A 189 -21.00 15.13 -10.63
CA THR A 189 -22.39 15.59 -10.60
C THR A 189 -22.89 15.99 -11.98
N GLU A 190 -22.06 16.64 -12.79
CA GLU A 190 -22.37 17.05 -14.17
C GLU A 190 -22.54 15.83 -15.09
N LEU A 191 -21.64 14.85 -14.99
CA LEU A 191 -21.75 13.60 -15.74
C LEU A 191 -22.98 12.79 -15.32
N CYS A 192 -23.24 12.67 -14.01
CA CYS A 192 -24.42 11.97 -13.50
C CYS A 192 -25.74 12.61 -13.97
N GLY A 193 -25.77 13.93 -14.15
CA GLY A 193 -26.92 14.66 -14.70
C GLY A 193 -27.10 14.51 -16.21
N THR A 194 -26.09 14.04 -16.93
CA THR A 194 -26.12 13.85 -18.38
C THR A 194 -26.71 12.48 -18.71
N SER A 195 -27.93 12.45 -19.25
CA SER A 195 -28.63 11.21 -19.59
C SER A 195 -27.87 10.40 -20.63
N GLY A 196 -27.59 9.13 -20.34
CA GLY A 196 -26.96 8.23 -21.30
C GLY A 196 -25.46 8.45 -21.52
N TRP A 197 -24.78 9.27 -20.71
CA TRP A 197 -23.36 9.59 -20.92
C TRP A 197 -22.45 8.35 -20.99
N SER A 198 -22.77 7.29 -20.25
CA SER A 198 -22.00 6.04 -20.24
C SER A 198 -22.21 5.16 -21.48
N GLN A 199 -23.22 5.46 -22.31
CA GLN A 199 -23.51 4.76 -23.57
C GLN A 199 -22.84 5.44 -24.77
N GLU A 200 -22.51 6.73 -24.65
CA GLU A 200 -21.92 7.52 -25.72
C GLU A 200 -20.39 7.54 -25.61
N GLU A 201 -19.71 6.81 -26.50
CA GLU A 201 -18.25 6.64 -26.45
C GLU A 201 -17.49 7.98 -26.48
N TRP A 202 -17.94 8.96 -27.27
CA TRP A 202 -17.27 10.26 -27.36
C TRP A 202 -17.32 11.05 -26.04
N LEU A 203 -18.45 10.99 -25.30
CA LEU A 203 -18.58 11.59 -23.97
C LEU A 203 -17.66 10.91 -22.97
N VAL A 204 -17.61 9.57 -23.00
CA VAL A 204 -16.71 8.78 -22.16
C VAL A 204 -15.25 9.18 -22.44
N GLN A 205 -14.84 9.32 -23.71
CA GLN A 205 -13.48 9.75 -24.06
C GLN A 205 -13.17 11.17 -23.57
N GLN A 206 -14.10 12.12 -23.74
CA GLN A 206 -13.90 13.50 -23.30
C GLN A 206 -13.81 13.62 -21.77
N ALA A 207 -14.56 12.80 -21.05
CA ALA A 207 -14.62 12.80 -19.58
C ALA A 207 -13.41 12.16 -18.90
N LYS A 208 -12.57 11.39 -19.62
CA LYS A 208 -11.42 10.66 -19.05
C LYS A 208 -10.50 11.52 -18.19
N SER A 209 -9.99 12.61 -18.75
CA SER A 209 -9.02 13.48 -18.07
C SER A 209 -9.62 14.17 -16.83
N PRO A 210 -10.79 14.82 -16.92
CA PRO A 210 -11.49 15.36 -15.74
C PRO A 210 -11.77 14.33 -14.65
N VAL A 211 -12.26 13.13 -15.02
CA VAL A 211 -12.54 12.04 -14.07
C VAL A 211 -11.26 11.59 -13.38
N ARG A 212 -10.17 11.40 -14.15
CA ARG A 212 -8.86 11.01 -13.62
C ARG A 212 -8.31 12.02 -12.61
N HIS A 213 -8.43 13.31 -12.92
CA HIS A 213 -7.96 14.37 -12.04
C HIS A 213 -8.78 14.43 -10.75
N CYS A 214 -10.10 14.32 -10.86
CA CYS A 214 -10.99 14.26 -9.70
C CYS A 214 -10.66 13.06 -8.79
N LEU A 215 -10.49 11.85 -9.36
CA LEU A 215 -10.12 10.66 -8.59
C LEU A 215 -8.79 10.82 -7.85
N SER A 216 -7.78 11.38 -8.52
CA SER A 216 -6.45 11.62 -7.95
C SER A 216 -6.50 12.64 -6.81
N LEU A 217 -7.31 13.69 -6.96
CA LEU A 217 -7.57 14.67 -5.90
C LEU A 217 -8.24 14.01 -4.69
N LEU A 218 -9.31 13.24 -4.90
CA LEU A 218 -10.00 12.54 -3.81
C LEU A 218 -9.08 11.54 -3.11
N GLN A 219 -8.22 10.84 -3.86
CA GLN A 219 -7.22 9.94 -3.30
C GLN A 219 -6.24 10.69 -2.38
N ASP A 220 -5.74 11.87 -2.77
CA ASP A 220 -4.85 12.68 -1.93
C ASP A 220 -5.56 13.17 -0.65
N LEU A 221 -6.81 13.64 -0.76
CA LEU A 221 -7.61 14.06 0.39
C LEU A 221 -7.78 12.92 1.40
N VAL A 222 -8.17 11.73 0.94
CA VAL A 222 -8.36 10.56 1.80
C VAL A 222 -7.04 10.12 2.43
N SER A 223 -5.98 10.04 1.63
CA SER A 223 -4.65 9.59 2.07
C SER A 223 -4.04 10.54 3.10
N SER A 224 -4.36 11.84 3.01
CA SER A 224 -3.86 12.86 3.93
C SER A 224 -4.36 12.68 5.38
N LEU A 225 -5.45 11.94 5.59
CA LEU A 225 -6.06 11.71 6.91
C LEU A 225 -5.78 10.31 7.48
N SER A 226 -4.90 9.52 6.86
CA SER A 226 -4.64 8.12 7.26
C SER A 226 -4.27 7.97 8.75
N ALA A 227 -3.43 8.86 9.28
CA ALA A 227 -2.97 8.87 10.67
C ALA A 227 -3.82 9.75 11.61
N GLU A 228 -4.91 10.35 11.13
CA GLU A 228 -5.71 11.30 11.89
C GLU A 228 -6.86 10.65 12.68
N ARG A 229 -7.48 11.43 13.58
CA ARG A 229 -8.51 10.95 14.50
C ARG A 229 -9.78 10.45 13.76
N PRO A 230 -10.55 9.51 14.35
CA PRO A 230 -11.78 8.98 13.73
C PRO A 230 -12.80 10.05 13.35
N LYS A 231 -12.93 11.13 14.13
CA LYS A 231 -13.86 12.25 13.84
C LYS A 231 -13.54 12.95 12.53
N SER A 232 -12.26 13.25 12.26
CA SER A 232 -11.80 13.87 11.01
C SER A 232 -12.09 12.99 9.80
N LYS A 233 -11.87 11.67 9.94
CA LYS A 233 -12.20 10.67 8.93
C LYS A 233 -13.71 10.58 8.68
N GLN A 234 -14.53 10.60 9.74
CA GLN A 234 -15.99 10.59 9.63
C GLN A 234 -16.51 11.82 8.87
N MET A 235 -15.97 13.01 9.14
CA MET A 235 -16.37 14.24 8.45
C MET A 235 -16.09 14.16 6.95
N LEU A 236 -14.87 13.77 6.55
CA LEU A 236 -14.52 13.64 5.14
C LEU A 236 -15.32 12.53 4.46
N PHE A 237 -15.48 11.37 5.12
CA PHE A 237 -16.29 10.28 4.58
C PHE A 237 -17.75 10.69 4.35
N ALA A 238 -18.36 11.39 5.31
CA ALA A 238 -19.72 11.89 5.17
C ALA A 238 -19.88 12.84 3.97
N ALA A 239 -18.89 13.71 3.74
CA ALA A 239 -18.88 14.62 2.59
C ALA A 239 -18.68 13.88 1.25
N LEU A 240 -17.92 12.77 1.24
CA LEU A 240 -17.68 11.95 0.03
C LEU A 240 -18.83 10.99 -0.30
N SER A 241 -19.58 10.55 0.71
CA SER A 241 -20.63 9.54 0.61
C SER A 241 -21.58 9.73 -0.59
N PRO A 242 -22.09 10.94 -0.91
CA PRO A 242 -22.98 11.15 -2.04
C PRO A 242 -22.38 10.81 -3.42
N SER A 243 -21.05 10.82 -3.55
CA SER A 243 -20.36 10.53 -4.81
C SER A 243 -19.93 9.06 -4.94
N LEU A 244 -19.95 8.27 -3.87
CA LEU A 244 -19.34 6.93 -3.85
C LEU A 244 -20.03 5.95 -4.80
N ASP A 245 -21.36 5.97 -4.88
CA ASP A 245 -22.10 5.08 -5.78
C ASP A 245 -21.77 5.34 -7.26
N PHE A 246 -21.62 6.61 -7.62
CA PHE A 246 -21.17 7.00 -8.96
C PHE A 246 -19.72 6.57 -9.20
N ILE A 247 -18.83 6.78 -8.23
CA ILE A 247 -17.42 6.37 -8.37
C ILE A 247 -17.30 4.84 -8.54
N VAL A 248 -18.16 4.04 -7.88
CA VAL A 248 -18.24 2.59 -8.11
C VAL A 248 -18.70 2.27 -9.54
N SER A 249 -19.72 2.98 -10.06
CA SER A 249 -20.24 2.74 -11.42
C SER A 249 -19.27 3.17 -12.54
N LEU A 250 -18.29 4.03 -12.23
CA LEU A 250 -17.20 4.34 -13.15
C LEU A 250 -16.39 3.09 -13.53
N PHE A 251 -16.32 2.07 -12.67
CA PHE A 251 -15.55 0.86 -12.96
C PHE A 251 -16.08 0.11 -14.18
N SER A 252 -17.41 -0.07 -14.28
CA SER A 252 -18.03 -0.70 -15.45
C SER A 252 -17.93 0.16 -16.69
N THR A 253 -17.96 1.49 -16.53
CA THR A 253 -17.90 2.44 -17.66
C THR A 253 -16.51 2.49 -18.29
N TYR A 254 -15.46 2.40 -17.48
CA TYR A 254 -14.06 2.50 -17.91
C TYR A 254 -13.32 1.15 -17.91
N LEU A 255 -14.03 0.02 -17.99
CA LEU A 255 -13.45 -1.34 -17.86
C LEU A 255 -12.25 -1.58 -18.80
N HIS A 256 -12.28 -1.00 -20.01
CA HIS A 256 -11.20 -1.12 -21.02
C HIS A 256 -10.25 0.09 -21.05
N HIS A 257 -10.29 0.97 -20.05
CA HIS A 257 -9.52 2.22 -20.01
C HIS A 257 -8.65 2.28 -18.75
N SER A 258 -7.50 1.57 -18.78
CA SER A 258 -6.59 1.43 -17.64
C SER A 258 -6.06 2.75 -17.07
N GLU A 259 -5.98 3.80 -17.89
CA GLU A 259 -5.59 5.16 -17.49
C GLU A 259 -6.56 5.83 -16.49
N VAL A 260 -7.83 5.39 -16.49
CA VAL A 260 -8.85 5.83 -15.52
C VAL A 260 -8.99 4.80 -14.40
N LEU A 261 -8.94 3.50 -14.72
CA LEU A 261 -9.06 2.44 -13.71
C LEU A 261 -7.93 2.45 -12.68
N ALA A 262 -6.69 2.80 -13.08
CA ALA A 262 -5.58 2.83 -12.14
C ALA A 262 -5.78 3.89 -11.03
N PRO A 263 -6.13 5.16 -11.34
CA PRO A 263 -6.50 6.15 -10.32
C PRO A 263 -7.79 5.80 -9.55
N LEU A 264 -8.77 5.16 -10.19
CA LEU A 264 -9.98 4.67 -9.51
C LEU A 264 -9.61 3.64 -8.43
N MET A 265 -8.79 2.64 -8.78
CA MET A 265 -8.29 1.66 -7.82
C MET A 265 -7.39 2.30 -6.76
N GLY A 266 -6.59 3.30 -7.14
CA GLY A 266 -5.81 4.11 -6.21
C GLY A 266 -6.67 4.80 -5.15
N PHE A 267 -7.80 5.39 -5.58
CA PHE A 267 -8.79 6.00 -4.68
C PHE A 267 -9.41 4.97 -3.72
N PHE A 268 -9.93 3.83 -4.21
CA PHE A 268 -10.53 2.83 -3.33
C PHE A 268 -9.50 2.19 -2.40
N HIS A 269 -8.27 1.97 -2.86
CA HIS A 269 -7.19 1.52 -2.01
C HIS A 269 -6.92 2.53 -0.88
N ALA A 270 -6.83 3.83 -1.18
CA ALA A 270 -6.70 4.86 -0.16
C ALA A 270 -7.90 4.91 0.80
N LEU A 271 -9.13 4.73 0.28
CA LEU A 271 -10.37 4.72 1.06
C LEU A 271 -10.40 3.56 2.06
N PHE A 272 -10.16 2.34 1.60
CA PHE A 272 -10.10 1.15 2.46
C PHE A 272 -8.89 1.15 3.40
N HIS A 273 -7.77 1.73 3.00
CA HIS A 273 -6.61 1.87 3.87
C HIS A 273 -6.83 2.90 4.99
N SER A 274 -7.38 4.06 4.66
CA SER A 274 -7.42 5.21 5.57
C SER A 274 -8.71 5.30 6.39
N MET A 275 -9.85 4.88 5.81
CA MET A 275 -11.20 5.10 6.35
C MET A 275 -12.02 3.81 6.48
N ARG A 276 -11.36 2.65 6.60
CA ARG A 276 -12.03 1.34 6.66
C ARG A 276 -13.21 1.28 7.63
N ALA A 277 -13.01 1.82 8.85
CA ALA A 277 -14.03 1.80 9.90
C ALA A 277 -15.27 2.63 9.54
N GLN A 278 -15.13 3.65 8.68
CA GLN A 278 -16.22 4.52 8.24
C GLN A 278 -16.98 3.95 7.03
N VAL A 279 -16.30 3.22 6.14
CA VAL A 279 -16.90 2.66 4.90
C VAL A 279 -18.07 1.71 5.19
N GLY A 280 -17.97 0.89 6.23
CA GLY A 280 -18.99 -0.10 6.59
C GLY A 280 -19.02 -1.33 5.67
N SER A 281 -19.74 -2.37 6.10
CA SER A 281 -19.77 -3.66 5.38
C SER A 281 -20.52 -3.60 4.05
N ALA A 282 -21.67 -2.92 3.99
CA ALA A 282 -22.52 -2.89 2.81
C ALA A 282 -21.82 -2.29 1.57
N LEU A 283 -21.15 -1.14 1.73
CA LEU A 283 -20.39 -0.53 0.64
C LEU A 283 -19.14 -1.35 0.28
N THR A 284 -18.49 -1.95 1.29
CA THR A 284 -17.35 -2.86 1.06
C THR A 284 -17.77 -4.03 0.19
N GLU A 285 -18.84 -4.74 0.56
CA GLU A 285 -19.36 -5.89 -0.18
C GLU A 285 -19.78 -5.51 -1.60
N LYS A 286 -20.55 -4.42 -1.75
CA LYS A 286 -20.96 -3.91 -3.06
C LYS A 286 -19.75 -3.64 -3.96
N THR A 287 -18.73 -2.95 -3.43
CA THR A 287 -17.53 -2.56 -4.20
C THR A 287 -16.73 -3.79 -4.61
N ILE A 288 -16.45 -4.69 -3.67
CA ILE A 288 -15.67 -5.91 -3.95
C ILE A 288 -16.42 -6.83 -4.90
N HIS A 289 -17.73 -7.02 -4.72
CA HIS A 289 -18.53 -7.83 -5.62
C HIS A 289 -18.54 -7.26 -7.03
N THR A 290 -18.69 -5.94 -7.17
CA THR A 290 -18.63 -5.25 -8.47
C THR A 290 -17.28 -5.47 -9.15
N PHE A 291 -16.17 -5.30 -8.43
CA PHE A 291 -14.83 -5.48 -9.00
C PHE A 291 -14.56 -6.94 -9.38
N MET A 292 -14.91 -7.91 -8.52
CA MET A 292 -14.74 -9.34 -8.83
C MET A 292 -15.61 -9.81 -10.00
N ALA A 293 -16.83 -9.28 -10.14
CA ALA A 293 -17.73 -9.64 -11.23
C ALA A 293 -17.26 -9.11 -12.59
N LEU A 294 -16.65 -7.91 -12.61
CA LEU A 294 -16.21 -7.25 -13.83
C LEU A 294 -14.79 -7.63 -14.25
N LEU A 295 -13.90 -7.96 -13.31
CA LEU A 295 -12.57 -8.51 -13.58
C LEU A 295 -12.65 -9.99 -13.95
N THR A 296 -13.24 -10.30 -15.11
CA THR A 296 -13.33 -11.67 -15.62
C THR A 296 -11.95 -12.20 -16.02
N ARG A 297 -11.85 -13.53 -16.20
CA ARG A 297 -10.62 -14.19 -16.64
C ARG A 297 -10.05 -13.61 -17.95
N GLU A 298 -10.92 -13.25 -18.89
CA GLU A 298 -10.52 -12.64 -20.18
C GLU A 298 -9.87 -11.27 -19.95
N HIS A 299 -10.53 -10.38 -19.20
CA HIS A 299 -9.97 -9.08 -18.84
C HIS A 299 -8.66 -9.19 -18.07
N LEU A 300 -8.54 -10.17 -17.17
CA LEU A 300 -7.31 -10.41 -16.41
C LEU A 300 -6.17 -10.90 -17.31
N GLN A 301 -6.47 -11.72 -18.33
CA GLN A 301 -5.46 -12.17 -19.29
C GLN A 301 -4.93 -11.02 -20.15
N GLU A 302 -5.82 -10.12 -20.59
CA GLU A 302 -5.44 -8.90 -21.31
C GLU A 302 -4.64 -7.95 -20.41
N ALA A 303 -5.11 -7.71 -19.19
CA ALA A 303 -4.46 -6.80 -18.24
C ALA A 303 -3.06 -7.27 -17.82
N LEU A 304 -2.84 -8.59 -17.81
CA LEU A 304 -1.58 -9.24 -17.45
C LEU A 304 -0.81 -9.76 -18.67
N ALA A 305 -1.12 -9.24 -19.87
CA ALA A 305 -0.37 -9.56 -21.09
C ALA A 305 0.99 -8.86 -21.10
N GLU A 306 1.03 -7.58 -20.67
CA GLU A 306 2.23 -6.75 -20.63
C GLU A 306 2.70 -6.52 -19.18
N GLU A 307 3.99 -6.78 -18.95
CA GLU A 307 4.65 -6.53 -17.66
C GLU A 307 4.66 -5.03 -17.33
N ALA A 308 4.45 -4.71 -16.05
CA ALA A 308 4.46 -3.34 -15.51
C ALA A 308 3.50 -2.35 -16.21
N SER A 309 2.48 -2.84 -16.91
CA SER A 309 1.45 -2.01 -17.54
C SER A 309 0.51 -1.36 -16.51
N LEU A 310 -0.19 -0.29 -16.90
CA LEU A 310 -1.24 0.31 -16.07
C LEU A 310 -2.35 -0.70 -15.75
N ALA A 311 -2.64 -1.62 -16.68
CA ALA A 311 -3.63 -2.66 -16.48
C ALA A 311 -3.18 -3.68 -15.41
N SER A 312 -1.89 -4.06 -15.40
CA SER A 312 -1.31 -4.88 -14.34
C SER A 312 -1.40 -4.19 -12.96
N GLN A 313 -1.18 -2.86 -12.91
CA GLN A 313 -1.31 -2.09 -11.66
C GLN A 313 -2.74 -2.09 -11.12
N VAL A 314 -3.76 -2.12 -11.98
CA VAL A 314 -5.18 -2.25 -11.55
C VAL A 314 -5.37 -3.56 -10.79
N VAL A 315 -4.84 -4.67 -11.31
CA VAL A 315 -4.91 -5.99 -10.65
C VAL A 315 -4.12 -6.00 -9.34
N GLU A 316 -2.91 -5.45 -9.33
CA GLU A 316 -2.08 -5.31 -8.13
C GLU A 316 -2.79 -4.52 -7.01
N LYS A 317 -3.39 -3.38 -7.36
CA LYS A 317 -4.14 -2.56 -6.40
C LYS A 317 -5.38 -3.27 -5.89
N PHE A 318 -6.10 -3.99 -6.76
CA PHE A 318 -7.25 -4.77 -6.33
C PHE A 318 -6.86 -5.89 -5.35
N LEU A 319 -5.79 -6.64 -5.63
CA LEU A 319 -5.23 -7.62 -4.69
C LEU A 319 -4.80 -6.98 -3.37
N SER A 320 -4.21 -5.78 -3.43
CA SER A 320 -3.84 -5.01 -2.23
C SER A 320 -5.06 -4.60 -1.39
N ILE A 321 -6.18 -4.23 -2.04
CA ILE A 321 -7.45 -3.97 -1.36
C ILE A 321 -7.95 -5.24 -0.66
N LEU A 322 -8.00 -6.38 -1.35
CA LEU A 322 -8.39 -7.65 -0.75
C LEU A 322 -7.50 -7.99 0.44
N LYS A 323 -6.18 -7.78 0.31
CA LYS A 323 -5.21 -8.01 1.39
C LYS A 323 -5.54 -7.18 2.62
N LEU A 324 -5.79 -5.88 2.46
CA LEU A 324 -6.19 -5.00 3.58
C LEU A 324 -7.45 -5.54 4.26
N LEU A 325 -8.46 -5.93 3.48
CA LEU A 325 -9.73 -6.41 4.01
C LEU A 325 -9.61 -7.73 4.78
N VAL A 326 -8.75 -8.66 4.36
CA VAL A 326 -8.60 -9.95 5.06
C VAL A 326 -7.64 -9.91 6.25
N SER A 327 -6.80 -8.87 6.36
CA SER A 327 -5.72 -8.83 7.37
C SER A 327 -6.19 -8.56 8.80
N GLU A 328 -7.27 -7.80 8.98
CA GLU A 328 -7.85 -7.54 10.30
C GLU A 328 -8.98 -8.55 10.50
N GLY A 329 -8.65 -9.66 11.17
CA GLY A 329 -9.45 -10.89 11.26
C GLY A 329 -10.96 -10.66 11.13
N THR A 330 -11.52 -11.07 9.99
CA THR A 330 -12.94 -10.87 9.68
C THR A 330 -13.75 -11.88 10.48
N SER A 331 -14.02 -11.59 11.75
CA SER A 331 -14.84 -12.47 12.61
C SER A 331 -16.28 -12.66 12.11
N GLY A 332 -16.70 -11.96 11.04
CA GLY A 332 -18.06 -11.99 10.51
C GLY A 332 -18.25 -12.12 9.00
N ASN A 333 -17.20 -12.15 8.15
CA ASN A 333 -17.41 -12.17 6.68
C ASN A 333 -16.70 -13.35 5.99
N ARG A 334 -17.22 -14.56 6.25
CA ARG A 334 -16.70 -15.81 5.65
C ARG A 334 -16.86 -15.84 4.13
N ASP A 335 -17.89 -15.18 3.62
CA ASP A 335 -18.17 -15.12 2.17
C ASP A 335 -17.10 -14.30 1.45
N LEU A 336 -16.63 -13.21 2.05
CA LEU A 336 -15.50 -12.44 1.53
C LEU A 336 -14.21 -13.27 1.50
N LEU A 337 -13.93 -14.06 2.55
CA LEU A 337 -12.75 -14.93 2.58
C LEU A 337 -12.80 -15.98 1.46
N SER A 338 -13.94 -16.67 1.32
CA SER A 338 -14.16 -17.65 0.25
C SER A 338 -14.01 -17.02 -1.13
N SER A 339 -14.64 -15.86 -1.36
CA SER A 339 -14.56 -15.14 -2.62
C SER A 339 -13.14 -14.69 -2.95
N ALA A 340 -12.40 -14.19 -1.95
CA ALA A 340 -11.01 -13.77 -2.14
C ALA A 340 -10.08 -14.95 -2.47
N ILE A 341 -10.26 -16.10 -1.81
CA ILE A 341 -9.51 -17.33 -2.12
C ILE A 341 -9.83 -17.82 -3.53
N GLN A 342 -11.12 -17.92 -3.88
CA GLN A 342 -11.55 -18.37 -5.20
C GLN A 342 -11.05 -17.45 -6.30
N PHE A 343 -11.17 -16.14 -6.13
CA PHE A 343 -10.66 -15.16 -7.09
C PHE A 343 -9.14 -15.28 -7.26
N SER A 344 -8.41 -15.35 -6.14
CA SER A 344 -6.94 -15.46 -6.14
C SER A 344 -6.43 -16.73 -6.82
N LEU A 345 -6.98 -17.89 -6.47
CA LEU A 345 -6.47 -19.19 -6.93
C LEU A 345 -7.09 -19.67 -8.24
N ARG A 346 -8.36 -19.36 -8.52
CA ARG A 346 -9.05 -19.83 -9.73
C ARG A 346 -8.97 -18.85 -10.89
N GLN A 347 -8.89 -17.55 -10.62
CA GLN A 347 -8.83 -16.54 -11.69
C GLN A 347 -7.41 -16.02 -11.94
N ILE A 348 -6.70 -15.57 -10.90
CA ILE A 348 -5.40 -14.90 -11.07
C ILE A 348 -4.23 -15.88 -11.15
N TYR A 349 -4.10 -16.78 -10.18
CA TYR A 349 -2.95 -17.70 -10.09
C TYR A 349 -2.66 -18.48 -11.40
N PRO A 350 -3.66 -19.03 -12.12
CA PRO A 350 -3.41 -19.77 -13.36
C PRO A 350 -2.90 -18.90 -14.51
N ILE A 351 -3.11 -17.58 -14.45
CA ILE A 351 -2.61 -16.64 -15.48
C ILE A 351 -1.14 -16.31 -15.22
N ILE A 352 -0.75 -16.18 -13.94
CA ILE A 352 0.57 -15.69 -13.57
C ILE A 352 1.55 -16.80 -13.19
N SER A 353 1.11 -18.03 -12.92
CA SER A 353 1.98 -19.12 -12.44
C SER A 353 3.24 -19.29 -13.31
N GLU A 354 3.07 -19.33 -14.63
CA GLU A 354 4.16 -19.54 -15.60
C GLU A 354 4.73 -18.24 -16.19
N LYS A 355 4.05 -17.09 -16.01
CA LYS A 355 4.49 -15.80 -16.54
C LYS A 355 5.43 -15.07 -15.58
N ALA A 356 6.30 -14.23 -16.13
CA ALA A 356 7.01 -13.23 -15.33
C ALA A 356 6.03 -12.09 -15.02
N ALA A 357 5.70 -11.93 -13.73
CA ALA A 357 4.79 -10.91 -13.23
C ALA A 357 5.13 -10.63 -11.74
N PRO A 358 6.35 -10.13 -11.45
CA PRO A 358 6.89 -10.10 -10.09
C PRO A 358 6.03 -9.26 -9.13
N ASP A 359 5.52 -8.11 -9.58
CA ASP A 359 4.71 -7.20 -8.75
C ASP A 359 3.38 -7.85 -8.35
N VAL A 360 2.67 -8.42 -9.32
CA VAL A 360 1.38 -9.10 -9.09
C VAL A 360 1.57 -10.37 -8.27
N LYS A 361 2.62 -11.16 -8.54
CA LYS A 361 2.97 -12.35 -7.75
C LYS A 361 3.24 -11.98 -6.30
N SER A 362 4.08 -10.98 -6.06
CA SER A 362 4.42 -10.51 -4.72
C SER A 362 3.17 -10.17 -3.91
N VAL A 363 2.26 -9.38 -4.48
CA VAL A 363 1.01 -9.00 -3.79
C VAL A 363 0.05 -10.18 -3.63
N LEU A 364 -0.07 -11.07 -4.63
CA LEU A 364 -0.91 -12.26 -4.54
C LEU A 364 -0.46 -13.18 -3.40
N PHE A 365 0.83 -13.49 -3.33
CA PHE A 365 1.37 -14.38 -2.31
C PHE A 365 1.31 -13.75 -0.91
N ASP A 366 1.48 -12.42 -0.79
CA ASP A 366 1.22 -11.73 0.47
C ASP A 366 -0.26 -11.83 0.87
N LEU A 367 -1.20 -11.68 -0.07
CA LEU A 367 -2.63 -11.89 0.20
C LEU A 367 -2.90 -13.32 0.70
N LEU A 368 -2.38 -14.36 0.03
CA LEU A 368 -2.54 -15.76 0.43
C LEU A 368 -1.94 -16.01 1.83
N PHE A 369 -0.79 -15.40 2.12
CA PHE A 369 -0.19 -15.43 3.44
C PHE A 369 -1.08 -14.76 4.51
N GLN A 370 -1.60 -13.55 4.27
CA GLN A 370 -2.47 -12.85 5.22
C GLN A 370 -3.78 -13.61 5.47
N LEU A 371 -4.35 -14.26 4.43
CA LEU A 371 -5.52 -15.13 4.56
C LEU A 371 -5.27 -16.24 5.59
N LEU A 372 -4.13 -16.94 5.48
CA LEU A 372 -3.75 -17.99 6.41
C LEU A 372 -3.38 -17.45 7.80
N LEU A 373 -2.57 -16.38 7.86
CA LEU A 373 -2.00 -15.87 9.09
C LEU A 373 -3.06 -15.30 10.04
N ASN A 374 -4.03 -14.56 9.51
CA ASN A 374 -5.02 -13.82 10.29
C ASN A 374 -6.35 -14.55 10.40
N ASN A 375 -6.69 -15.40 9.44
CA ASN A 375 -7.96 -16.13 9.41
C ASN A 375 -7.77 -17.63 9.62
N TRP A 376 -6.79 -18.04 10.45
CA TRP A 376 -6.48 -19.44 10.72
C TRP A 376 -7.70 -20.28 11.15
N ARG A 377 -8.62 -19.67 11.93
CA ARG A 377 -9.87 -20.30 12.39
C ARG A 377 -10.85 -20.64 11.27
N PHE A 378 -10.70 -20.03 10.09
CA PHE A 378 -11.48 -20.39 8.91
C PHE A 378 -11.12 -21.80 8.44
N PHE A 379 -9.84 -22.15 8.44
CA PHE A 379 -9.34 -23.47 8.05
C PHE A 379 -9.40 -24.48 9.20
N PHE A 380 -9.00 -24.04 10.40
CA PHE A 380 -8.90 -24.87 11.60
C PHE A 380 -9.77 -24.29 12.72
N PRO A 381 -11.09 -24.57 12.73
CA PRO A 381 -11.97 -24.10 13.80
C PRO A 381 -11.60 -24.73 15.14
N HIS A 382 -11.71 -23.99 16.24
CA HIS A 382 -11.56 -24.57 17.58
C HIS A 382 -12.82 -25.39 17.92
N SER A 383 -12.64 -26.66 18.27
CA SER A 383 -13.68 -27.42 18.98
C SER A 383 -13.44 -27.25 20.48
N VAL A 384 -14.43 -26.77 21.24
CA VAL A 384 -14.36 -26.72 22.71
C VAL A 384 -14.45 -28.12 23.33
N LEU A 385 -14.98 -29.10 22.59
CA LEU A 385 -15.17 -30.48 23.04
C LEU A 385 -13.87 -31.30 23.05
N SER A 386 -12.82 -30.89 22.32
CA SER A 386 -11.56 -31.64 22.23
C SER A 386 -10.67 -31.52 23.47
N HIS A 387 -11.05 -30.71 24.46
CA HIS A 387 -10.37 -30.68 25.76
C HIS A 387 -10.93 -31.69 26.77
N MET A 388 -12.06 -32.34 26.48
CA MET A 388 -12.72 -33.28 27.41
C MET A 388 -12.38 -34.75 27.13
N GLU A 389 -11.99 -35.09 25.91
CA GLU A 389 -11.50 -36.42 25.55
C GLU A 389 -9.97 -36.32 25.39
N GLY A 390 -9.22 -36.94 26.29
CA GLY A 390 -7.77 -36.80 26.46
C GLY A 390 -6.88 -37.29 25.30
N GLU A 391 -7.40 -37.34 24.08
CA GLU A 391 -6.63 -37.53 22.86
C GLU A 391 -6.75 -36.25 22.03
N ALA A 392 -5.61 -35.73 21.59
CA ALA A 392 -5.55 -34.61 20.65
C ALA A 392 -6.11 -35.07 19.29
N VAL A 393 -7.45 -35.17 19.19
CA VAL A 393 -8.14 -35.38 17.93
C VAL A 393 -7.88 -34.13 17.12
N ASP A 394 -7.02 -34.29 16.11
CA ASP A 394 -6.67 -33.24 15.18
C ASP A 394 -7.95 -32.63 14.61
N LEU A 395 -8.09 -31.32 14.80
CA LEU A 395 -9.23 -30.54 14.33
C LEU A 395 -9.40 -30.81 12.83
N SER A 396 -10.57 -31.30 12.43
CA SER A 396 -10.88 -31.53 11.02
C SER A 396 -10.77 -30.20 10.26
N LEU A 397 -9.92 -30.18 9.24
CA LEU A 397 -9.71 -29.05 8.35
C LEU A 397 -10.99 -28.79 7.54
N VAL A 398 -11.66 -27.64 7.76
CA VAL A 398 -13.02 -27.36 7.23
C VAL A 398 -13.03 -26.77 5.81
N HIS A 399 -11.89 -26.34 5.28
CA HIS A 399 -11.73 -25.90 3.89
C HIS A 399 -10.47 -26.53 3.28
N ARG A 400 -10.48 -27.87 3.18
CA ARG A 400 -9.30 -28.66 2.81
C ARG A 400 -8.75 -28.33 1.43
N GLU A 401 -9.61 -28.27 0.42
CA GLU A 401 -9.20 -27.99 -0.96
C GLU A 401 -8.55 -26.61 -1.08
N ASP A 402 -9.19 -25.59 -0.49
CA ASP A 402 -8.67 -24.22 -0.49
C ASP A 402 -7.32 -24.14 0.22
N PHE A 403 -7.18 -24.76 1.40
CA PHE A 403 -5.92 -24.78 2.14
C PHE A 403 -4.79 -25.41 1.33
N PHE A 404 -5.02 -26.59 0.75
CA PHE A 404 -3.98 -27.27 -0.04
C PHE A 404 -3.68 -26.55 -1.34
N ALA A 405 -4.66 -25.96 -2.01
CA ALA A 405 -4.40 -25.15 -3.20
C ALA A 405 -3.51 -23.93 -2.90
N ILE A 406 -3.67 -23.29 -1.73
CA ILE A 406 -2.73 -22.25 -1.28
C ILE A 406 -1.33 -22.84 -1.02
N MET A 407 -1.25 -23.96 -0.30
CA MET A 407 0.03 -24.61 0.02
C MET A 407 0.79 -25.10 -1.24
N GLU A 408 0.07 -25.61 -2.22
CA GLU A 408 0.61 -26.00 -3.53
C GLU A 408 1.11 -24.79 -4.31
N ALA A 409 0.39 -23.66 -4.27
CA ALA A 409 0.87 -22.41 -4.86
C ALA A 409 2.20 -21.96 -4.22
N PHE A 410 2.32 -22.03 -2.89
CA PHE A 410 3.59 -21.79 -2.19
C PHE A 410 4.68 -22.77 -2.64
N GLY A 411 4.38 -24.07 -2.71
CA GLY A 411 5.32 -25.10 -3.18
C GLY A 411 5.85 -24.82 -4.59
N HIS A 412 4.95 -24.54 -5.54
CA HIS A 412 5.31 -24.22 -6.92
C HIS A 412 6.14 -22.94 -7.04
N SER A 413 5.93 -21.95 -6.15
CA SER A 413 6.73 -20.72 -6.17
C SER A 413 8.22 -20.96 -5.93
N PHE A 414 8.58 -21.99 -5.15
CA PHE A 414 9.98 -22.35 -4.88
C PHE A 414 10.68 -23.02 -6.07
N LEU A 415 9.91 -23.47 -7.07
CA LEU A 415 10.45 -23.98 -8.34
C LEU A 415 10.77 -22.85 -9.33
N GLN A 416 10.31 -21.62 -9.06
CA GLN A 416 10.52 -20.46 -9.91
C GLN A 416 11.92 -19.87 -9.68
N LYS A 417 12.39 -19.05 -10.65
CA LYS A 417 13.72 -18.41 -10.59
C LYS A 417 13.73 -17.08 -9.82
N ASP A 418 12.57 -16.60 -9.38
CA ASP A 418 12.44 -15.31 -8.71
C ASP A 418 12.89 -15.41 -7.25
N ILE A 419 14.09 -14.87 -6.98
CA ILE A 419 14.72 -14.88 -5.66
C ILE A 419 13.91 -14.07 -4.64
N ALA A 420 13.31 -12.95 -5.04
CA ALA A 420 12.55 -12.10 -4.12
C ALA A 420 11.28 -12.81 -3.67
N LEU A 421 10.57 -13.43 -4.62
CA LEU A 421 9.38 -14.22 -4.33
C LEU A 421 9.70 -15.46 -3.48
N PHE A 422 10.80 -16.17 -3.81
CA PHE A 422 11.27 -17.30 -3.02
C PHE A 422 11.50 -16.89 -1.55
N LYS A 423 12.23 -15.79 -1.31
CA LYS A 423 12.51 -15.28 0.03
C LYS A 423 11.23 -14.90 0.78
N GLN A 424 10.33 -14.18 0.11
CA GLN A 424 9.04 -13.78 0.67
C GLN A 424 8.24 -14.99 1.15
N ASN A 425 8.11 -16.00 0.28
CA ASN A 425 7.29 -17.17 0.53
C ASN A 425 7.88 -18.11 1.58
N LEU A 426 9.20 -18.24 1.63
CA LEU A 426 9.87 -18.98 2.70
C LEU A 426 9.67 -18.28 4.05
N SER A 427 9.84 -16.95 4.10
CA SER A 427 9.58 -16.16 5.31
C SER A 427 8.11 -16.25 5.77
N ALA A 428 7.17 -16.31 4.82
CA ALA A 428 5.75 -16.51 5.10
C ALA A 428 5.49 -17.86 5.79
N LEU A 429 6.04 -18.96 5.25
CA LEU A 429 5.91 -20.29 5.86
C LEU A 429 6.53 -20.35 7.25
N GLU A 430 7.72 -19.78 7.45
CA GLU A 430 8.36 -19.72 8.76
C GLU A 430 7.53 -18.92 9.77
N THR A 431 6.89 -17.83 9.34
CA THR A 431 6.00 -17.04 10.20
C THR A 431 4.73 -17.80 10.56
N LEU A 432 4.12 -18.50 9.59
CA LEU A 432 2.97 -19.38 9.85
C LEU A 432 3.34 -20.50 10.82
N ASN A 433 4.53 -21.09 10.67
CA ASN A 433 5.00 -22.13 11.60
C ASN A 433 5.24 -21.56 13.01
N LYS A 434 5.87 -20.39 13.13
CA LYS A 434 6.08 -19.73 14.43
C LYS A 434 4.76 -19.44 15.15
N LYS A 435 3.75 -18.93 14.44
CA LYS A 435 2.47 -18.51 15.03
C LYS A 435 1.48 -19.67 15.24
N HIS A 436 1.38 -20.59 14.28
CA HIS A 436 0.32 -21.61 14.23
C HIS A 436 0.83 -23.06 14.27
N LYS A 437 2.15 -23.27 14.40
CA LYS A 437 2.80 -24.59 14.36
C LYS A 437 2.41 -25.38 13.10
N LEU A 438 2.39 -24.70 11.96
CA LEU A 438 2.01 -25.23 10.64
C LEU A 438 2.66 -26.58 10.37
N TYR A 439 3.97 -26.72 10.57
CA TYR A 439 4.70 -27.94 10.19
C TYR A 439 4.34 -29.14 11.07
N SER A 440 3.82 -28.91 12.27
CA SER A 440 3.39 -29.96 13.20
C SER A 440 1.96 -30.44 12.95
N LYS A 441 1.19 -29.78 12.07
CA LYS A 441 -0.19 -30.20 11.75
C LYS A 441 -0.16 -31.46 10.88
N VAL A 442 -0.89 -32.51 11.26
CA VAL A 442 -0.86 -33.80 10.56
C VAL A 442 -1.20 -33.65 9.08
N GLN A 443 -2.23 -32.85 8.76
CA GLN A 443 -2.62 -32.58 7.37
C GLN A 443 -1.46 -32.01 6.54
N PHE A 444 -0.69 -31.07 7.09
CA PHE A 444 0.47 -30.49 6.41
C PHE A 444 1.65 -31.47 6.38
N ARG A 445 1.94 -32.14 7.50
CA ARG A 445 3.02 -33.11 7.63
C ARG A 445 2.91 -34.22 6.59
N ASP A 446 1.71 -34.76 6.43
CA ASP A 446 1.49 -35.94 5.62
C ASP A 446 1.48 -35.64 4.10
N HIS A 447 1.15 -34.40 3.70
CA HIS A 447 0.98 -34.03 2.28
C HIS A 447 2.01 -33.03 1.74
N MET A 448 2.48 -32.08 2.55
CA MET A 448 3.29 -30.94 2.08
C MET A 448 4.73 -30.94 2.61
N LEU A 449 5.00 -31.50 3.79
CA LEU A 449 6.32 -31.41 4.42
C LEU A 449 7.41 -32.06 3.59
N HIS A 450 7.20 -33.30 3.12
CA HIS A 450 8.18 -34.02 2.31
C HIS A 450 8.43 -33.36 0.94
N PRO A 451 7.40 -32.95 0.16
CA PRO A 451 7.62 -32.19 -1.07
C PRO A 451 8.40 -30.88 -0.86
N LEU A 452 8.08 -30.10 0.17
CA LEU A 452 8.76 -28.84 0.44
C LEU A 452 10.23 -29.04 0.84
N LEU A 453 10.50 -29.98 1.74
CA LEU A 453 11.88 -30.34 2.11
C LEU A 453 12.70 -30.74 0.88
N ARG A 454 12.10 -31.52 -0.04
CA ARG A 454 12.74 -31.92 -1.28
C ARG A 454 13.10 -30.72 -2.16
N VAL A 455 12.17 -29.79 -2.39
CA VAL A 455 12.41 -28.60 -3.21
C VAL A 455 13.50 -27.71 -2.60
N LEU A 456 13.50 -27.53 -1.28
CA LEU A 456 14.54 -26.76 -0.58
C LEU A 456 15.92 -27.41 -0.69
N LEU A 457 16.02 -28.74 -0.53
CA LEU A 457 17.28 -29.46 -0.75
C LEU A 457 17.74 -29.39 -2.20
N GLU A 458 16.84 -29.54 -3.17
CA GLU A 458 17.14 -29.39 -4.59
C GLU A 458 17.63 -27.97 -4.92
N ALA A 459 17.08 -26.92 -4.29
CA ALA A 459 17.55 -25.55 -4.43
C ALA A 459 18.99 -25.38 -3.91
N LEU A 460 19.34 -26.01 -2.78
CA LEU A 460 20.70 -26.02 -2.23
C LEU A 460 21.67 -26.80 -3.14
N VAL A 461 21.27 -27.98 -3.62
CA VAL A 461 22.09 -28.85 -4.47
C VAL A 461 22.34 -28.23 -5.84
N SER A 462 21.32 -27.63 -6.46
CA SER A 462 21.42 -26.98 -7.76
C SER A 462 22.10 -25.60 -7.72
N LYS A 463 22.28 -25.00 -6.53
CA LYS A 463 22.68 -23.59 -6.35
C LYS A 463 21.75 -22.60 -7.08
N SER A 464 20.49 -22.94 -7.29
CA SER A 464 19.54 -22.05 -7.99
C SER A 464 19.31 -20.73 -7.24
N HIS A 465 19.37 -20.76 -5.89
CA HIS A 465 19.12 -19.61 -5.02
C HIS A 465 20.26 -19.42 -4.00
N SER A 466 21.51 -19.37 -4.45
CA SER A 466 22.68 -19.31 -3.55
C SER A 466 22.66 -18.13 -2.57
N LEU A 467 22.03 -17.01 -2.94
CA LEU A 467 21.88 -15.84 -2.06
C LEU A 467 20.98 -16.08 -0.85
N LEU A 468 20.15 -17.13 -0.87
CA LEU A 468 19.22 -17.50 0.19
C LEU A 468 19.64 -18.76 0.93
N GLN A 469 20.90 -19.18 0.81
CA GLN A 469 21.37 -20.45 1.37
C GLN A 469 21.13 -20.54 2.88
N GLU A 470 21.37 -19.45 3.62
CA GLU A 470 21.14 -19.40 5.06
C GLU A 470 19.65 -19.53 5.39
N GLU A 471 18.79 -18.75 4.73
CA GLU A 471 17.34 -18.83 4.93
C GLU A 471 16.77 -20.21 4.58
N ILE A 472 17.26 -20.83 3.49
CA ILE A 472 16.85 -22.18 3.10
C ILE A 472 17.29 -23.21 4.15
N CYS A 473 18.53 -23.15 4.63
CA CYS A 473 19.01 -24.04 5.69
C CYS A 473 18.20 -23.89 6.99
N LEU A 474 17.82 -22.66 7.35
CA LEU A 474 16.94 -22.38 8.49
C LEU A 474 15.55 -23.00 8.29
N GLY A 475 14.96 -22.87 7.09
CA GLY A 475 13.68 -23.50 6.77
C GLY A 475 13.72 -25.04 6.85
N VAL A 476 14.79 -25.65 6.31
CA VAL A 476 14.99 -27.11 6.39
C VAL A 476 15.12 -27.56 7.85
N HIS A 477 15.85 -26.82 8.68
CA HIS A 477 15.94 -27.09 10.12
C HIS A 477 14.58 -27.00 10.81
N SER A 478 13.82 -25.92 10.60
CA SER A 478 12.48 -25.75 11.16
C SER A 478 11.53 -26.89 10.80
N MET A 479 11.62 -27.40 9.57
CA MET A 479 10.83 -28.54 9.09
C MET A 479 11.31 -29.88 9.68
N ALA A 480 12.63 -30.10 9.78
CA ALA A 480 13.21 -31.28 10.40
C ALA A 480 12.91 -31.36 11.91
N ALA A 481 12.87 -30.21 12.58
CA ALA A 481 12.59 -30.08 14.02
C ALA A 481 11.19 -30.56 14.43
N VAL A 482 10.27 -30.77 13.47
CA VAL A 482 8.98 -31.42 13.75
C VAL A 482 9.20 -32.85 14.27
N HIS A 483 10.12 -33.60 13.64
CA HIS A 483 10.46 -34.95 14.05
C HIS A 483 11.82 -35.39 13.45
N PHE A 484 12.92 -34.99 14.10
CA PHE A 484 14.29 -35.28 13.64
C PHE A 484 14.53 -36.77 13.29
N PRO A 485 14.06 -37.76 14.08
CA PRO A 485 14.27 -39.17 13.72
C PRO A 485 13.67 -39.55 12.38
N SER A 486 12.47 -39.04 12.04
CA SER A 486 11.81 -39.35 10.75
C SER A 486 12.51 -38.64 9.60
N TYR A 487 12.96 -37.40 9.83
CA TYR A 487 13.77 -36.67 8.86
C TYR A 487 15.04 -37.45 8.49
N HIS A 488 15.83 -37.91 9.48
CA HIS A 488 17.07 -38.63 9.21
C HIS A 488 16.87 -40.07 8.71
N GLN A 489 15.97 -40.83 9.33
CA GLN A 489 15.85 -42.27 9.06
C GLN A 489 14.92 -42.59 7.88
N GLN A 490 14.02 -41.68 7.50
CA GLN A 490 13.04 -41.93 6.42
C GLN A 490 13.25 -40.95 5.28
N PHE A 491 13.12 -39.64 5.53
CA PHE A 491 13.17 -38.63 4.49
C PHE A 491 14.51 -38.60 3.76
N ILE A 492 15.65 -38.54 4.48
CA ILE A 492 16.97 -38.48 3.83
C ILE A 492 17.25 -39.73 2.99
N LEU A 493 16.88 -40.92 3.48
CA LEU A 493 17.07 -42.15 2.72
C LEU A 493 16.21 -42.18 1.45
N GLN A 494 14.95 -41.74 1.54
CA GLN A 494 14.04 -41.62 0.40
C GLN A 494 14.48 -40.52 -0.58
N TYR A 495 14.99 -39.40 -0.08
CA TYR A 495 15.54 -38.34 -0.90
C TYR A 495 16.76 -38.85 -1.66
N LEU A 496 17.72 -39.45 -0.95
CA LEU A 496 18.91 -40.01 -1.55
C LEU A 496 18.57 -41.08 -2.58
N SER A 497 17.56 -41.94 -2.38
CA SER A 497 17.12 -42.93 -3.38
C SER A 497 16.47 -42.29 -4.62
N SER A 498 15.83 -41.13 -4.46
CA SER A 498 15.23 -40.38 -5.57
C SER A 498 16.21 -39.58 -6.43
N VAL A 499 17.44 -39.35 -5.96
CA VAL A 499 18.45 -38.60 -6.72
C VAL A 499 19.00 -39.46 -7.86
N GLU A 500 18.86 -38.98 -9.09
CA GLU A 500 19.44 -39.62 -10.27
C GLU A 500 20.96 -39.36 -10.38
N GLY A 501 21.71 -40.36 -10.83
CA GLY A 501 23.17 -40.24 -11.03
C GLY A 501 24.03 -40.51 -9.79
N LEU A 502 23.49 -41.14 -8.74
CA LEU A 502 24.28 -41.69 -7.63
C LEU A 502 24.37 -43.22 -7.72
N SER A 503 25.57 -43.77 -7.52
CA SER A 503 25.77 -45.21 -7.29
C SER A 503 25.29 -45.62 -5.89
N ASP A 504 24.96 -46.90 -5.70
CA ASP A 504 24.52 -47.43 -4.40
C ASP A 504 25.59 -47.22 -3.31
N THR A 505 26.87 -47.32 -3.68
CA THR A 505 28.00 -47.05 -2.78
C THR A 505 28.03 -45.61 -2.29
N HIS A 506 27.83 -44.62 -3.18
CA HIS A 506 27.79 -43.21 -2.80
C HIS A 506 26.56 -42.89 -1.95
N ARG A 507 25.40 -43.52 -2.21
CA ARG A 507 24.18 -43.35 -1.40
C ARG A 507 24.41 -43.84 0.04
N SER A 508 25.01 -45.02 0.21
CA SER A 508 25.30 -45.56 1.54
C SER A 508 26.32 -44.70 2.32
N LEU A 509 27.36 -44.18 1.65
CA LEU A 509 28.35 -43.30 2.27
C LEU A 509 27.72 -41.97 2.74
N LEU A 510 26.94 -41.31 1.87
CA LEU A 510 26.24 -40.07 2.20
C LEU A 510 25.25 -40.27 3.37
N ALA A 511 24.51 -41.38 3.38
CA ALA A 511 23.58 -41.70 4.46
C ALA A 511 24.29 -41.96 5.80
N GLN A 512 25.47 -42.58 5.80
CA GLN A 512 26.25 -42.82 7.01
C GLN A 512 26.93 -41.55 7.54
N GLN A 513 27.38 -40.67 6.65
CA GLN A 513 28.08 -39.44 7.02
C GLN A 513 27.13 -38.36 7.55
N TYR A 514 25.87 -38.36 7.12
CA TYR A 514 24.88 -37.38 7.56
C TYR A 514 24.35 -37.70 8.98
N LYS A 515 24.99 -37.10 9.99
CA LYS A 515 24.67 -37.35 11.40
C LYS A 515 23.33 -36.72 11.81
N MET A 516 22.65 -37.35 12.78
CA MET A 516 21.50 -36.75 13.44
C MET A 516 21.97 -35.70 14.45
N VAL A 517 21.61 -34.44 14.20
CA VAL A 517 22.04 -33.28 14.98
C VAL A 517 20.84 -32.35 15.14
N GLU A 518 20.54 -31.90 16.35
CA GLU A 518 19.33 -31.12 16.63
C GLU A 518 19.60 -29.62 16.76
N ASP A 519 20.79 -29.24 17.26
CA ASP A 519 21.14 -27.85 17.45
C ASP A 519 21.35 -27.14 16.11
N LEU A 520 20.81 -25.92 16.01
CA LEU A 520 20.73 -25.20 14.75
C LEU A 520 22.11 -24.97 14.09
N PRO A 521 23.15 -24.46 14.80
CA PRO A 521 24.45 -24.22 14.17
C PRO A 521 25.09 -25.49 13.61
N SER A 522 25.10 -26.58 14.37
CA SER A 522 25.71 -27.84 13.93
C SER A 522 24.88 -28.52 12.85
N PHE A 523 23.53 -28.41 12.90
CA PHE A 523 22.66 -28.90 11.83
C PHE A 523 22.94 -28.19 10.50
N VAL A 524 23.03 -26.85 10.50
CA VAL A 524 23.30 -26.06 9.29
C VAL A 524 24.64 -26.46 8.68
N LEU A 525 25.69 -26.61 9.51
CA LEU A 525 27.02 -27.03 9.06
C LEU A 525 27.00 -28.44 8.46
N ASN A 526 26.33 -29.39 9.13
CA ASN A 526 26.19 -30.76 8.65
C ASN A 526 25.37 -30.84 7.34
N LEU A 527 24.30 -30.05 7.23
CA LEU A 527 23.51 -29.95 6.00
C LEU A 527 24.31 -29.36 4.83
N GLN A 528 25.10 -28.31 5.07
CA GLN A 528 25.94 -27.71 4.03
C GLN A 528 27.03 -28.67 3.56
N GLN A 529 27.66 -29.42 4.47
CA GLN A 529 28.62 -30.47 4.14
C GLN A 529 27.95 -31.56 3.29
N PHE A 530 26.81 -32.08 3.73
CA PHE A 530 26.04 -33.07 3.00
C PHE A 530 25.68 -32.61 1.57
N VAL A 531 25.19 -31.39 1.41
CA VAL A 531 24.85 -30.82 0.10
C VAL A 531 26.10 -30.70 -0.79
N ASN A 532 27.23 -30.26 -0.24
CA ASN A 532 28.48 -30.15 -1.00
C ASN A 532 28.97 -31.52 -1.47
N ASP A 533 28.98 -32.52 -0.58
CA ASP A 533 29.42 -33.88 -0.89
C ASP A 533 28.49 -34.52 -1.93
N LEU A 534 27.18 -34.41 -1.74
CA LEU A 534 26.17 -34.90 -2.67
C LEU A 534 26.39 -34.36 -4.09
N ARG A 535 26.68 -33.06 -4.22
CA ARG A 535 26.99 -32.45 -5.51
C ARG A 535 28.27 -32.96 -6.13
N CYS A 536 29.33 -33.09 -5.33
CA CYS A 536 30.59 -33.66 -5.78
C CYS A 536 30.37 -35.07 -6.36
N TYR A 537 29.63 -35.93 -5.64
CA TYR A 537 29.32 -37.27 -6.13
C TYR A 537 28.46 -37.27 -7.40
N ILE A 538 27.49 -36.38 -7.54
CA ILE A 538 26.70 -36.25 -8.78
C ILE A 538 27.60 -35.86 -9.98
N ILE A 539 28.55 -34.94 -9.78
CA ILE A 539 29.49 -34.51 -10.83
C ILE A 539 30.46 -35.65 -11.20
N LEU A 540 30.98 -36.37 -10.20
CA LEU A 540 31.87 -37.51 -10.41
C LEU A 540 31.18 -38.63 -11.19
N SER A 541 29.95 -38.98 -10.83
CA SER A 541 29.19 -40.00 -11.54
C SER A 541 28.84 -39.62 -12.98
N ARG A 542 28.69 -38.32 -13.29
CA ARG A 542 28.45 -37.82 -14.67
C ARG A 542 29.71 -37.75 -15.52
N SER A 543 30.88 -37.67 -14.89
CA SER A 543 32.18 -37.54 -15.57
C SER A 543 32.85 -38.89 -15.87
N VAL A 544 32.30 -40.00 -15.38
CA VAL A 544 32.68 -41.35 -15.81
C VAL A 544 31.91 -41.70 -17.08
N PRO A 545 32.54 -41.82 -18.26
CA PRO A 545 31.87 -42.30 -19.46
C PRO A 545 31.37 -43.72 -19.25
N GLY A 546 30.20 -44.07 -19.79
CA GLY A 546 29.68 -45.44 -19.81
C GLY A 546 30.64 -46.37 -20.52
N GLY A 547 31.59 -46.94 -19.78
CA GLY A 547 32.66 -47.75 -20.33
C GLY A 547 33.98 -47.58 -19.58
N SER A 548 34.04 -47.97 -18.31
CA SER A 548 35.32 -48.37 -17.73
C SER A 548 35.12 -49.51 -16.72
N VAL A 549 35.22 -50.72 -17.29
CA VAL A 549 35.88 -51.91 -16.75
C VAL A 549 35.29 -52.50 -15.45
N SER A 550 34.50 -53.56 -15.63
CA SER A 550 34.44 -54.68 -14.69
C SER A 550 35.84 -55.27 -14.51
N LEU A 551 36.43 -55.13 -13.32
CA LEU A 551 37.53 -55.99 -12.89
C LEU A 551 37.02 -56.88 -11.76
N THR A 552 36.93 -58.16 -12.12
CA THR A 552 36.90 -59.35 -11.26
C THR A 552 37.84 -59.28 -10.08
#